data_AF-A0AAV4C4S1-F1
#
_entry.id   AF-A0AAV4C4S1-F1
#
_cell.length_a   1.000
_cell.length_b   1.000
_cell.length_c   1.000
_cell.angle_alpha   90.00
_cell.angle_beta   90.00
_cell.angle_gamma   90.00
#
_symmetry.space_group_name_H-M   'P 1'
#
loop_
_entity.id
_entity.type
_entity.pdbx_description
1 polymer ?
#
loop_
_entity_poly.entity_id
_entity_poly.type
_entity_poly.pdbx_seq_one_letter_code
_entity_poly.pdbx_strand_id
1 'polypeptide(L)'
;MPSIKQYRDMVQKEVTYFSKHNNSRFTVSSRLIPKKGTWVNQWRAVPYLYQWSREEEKILPDHYKAKCREFMTREPEPVHWTPDLNRYRVDEDSGERLPVVNAPIPVVYPKQCNNGLWGGEGIICGYYKKTDPKRKDKLPT
;
A
#
# COMPACT_ATOMS: atom_id res chain seq x y z
N MET A 1 13.37 5.15 20.32
CA MET A 1 14.07 4.11 19.53
C MET A 1 13.60 2.74 19.97
N PRO A 2 13.46 1.75 19.06
CA PRO A 2 13.01 0.40 19.44
C PRO A 2 14.03 -0.30 20.33
N SER A 3 13.54 -1.11 21.28
CA SER A 3 14.37 -1.87 22.22
C SER A 3 15.19 -2.97 21.52
N ILE A 4 16.25 -3.45 22.15
CA ILE A 4 17.12 -4.52 21.59
C ILE A 4 16.33 -5.79 21.26
N LYS A 5 15.32 -6.12 22.07
CA LYS A 5 14.39 -7.23 21.81
C LYS A 5 13.53 -6.97 20.58
N GLN A 6 13.05 -5.74 20.40
CA GLN A 6 12.32 -5.33 19.19
C GLN A 6 13.23 -5.41 17.96
N TYR A 7 14.49 -4.96 18.03
CA TYR A 7 15.45 -5.07 16.93
C TYR A 7 15.70 -6.52 16.48
N ARG A 8 15.87 -7.46 17.42
CA ARG A 8 16.01 -8.89 17.10
C ARG A 8 14.75 -9.46 16.43
N ASP A 9 13.57 -9.09 16.91
CA ASP A 9 12.31 -9.49 16.30
C ASP A 9 12.11 -8.87 14.90
N MET A 10 12.55 -7.62 14.67
CA MET A 10 12.52 -6.97 13.35
C MET A 10 13.40 -7.71 12.33
N VAL A 11 14.61 -8.12 12.74
CA VAL A 11 15.58 -8.80 11.87
C VAL A 11 15.19 -10.26 11.60
N GLN A 12 14.72 -11.00 12.61
CA GLN A 12 14.42 -12.43 12.47
C GLN A 12 13.02 -12.71 11.90
N LYS A 13 12.07 -11.81 12.08
CA LYS A 13 10.66 -12.01 11.71
C LYS A 13 10.14 -11.01 10.69
N GLU A 14 11.01 -10.13 10.16
CA GLU A 14 10.65 -9.06 9.21
C GLU A 14 9.46 -8.21 9.68
N VAL A 15 9.45 -7.85 10.96
CA VAL A 15 8.38 -7.04 11.57
C VAL A 15 8.79 -5.57 11.56
N THR A 16 7.93 -4.66 11.11
CA THR A 16 8.13 -3.20 11.27
C THR A 16 7.26 -2.65 12.40
N TYR A 17 7.86 -1.89 13.32
CA TYR A 17 7.14 -1.21 14.41
C TYR A 17 6.97 0.28 14.09
N PHE A 18 5.73 0.76 13.99
CA PHE A 18 5.42 2.19 13.90
C PHE A 18 5.33 2.80 15.31
N SER A 19 5.87 4.01 15.48
CA SER A 19 6.18 4.58 16.81
C SER A 19 5.02 5.23 17.56
N LYS A 20 3.80 5.26 17.03
CA LYS A 20 2.65 5.89 17.71
C LYS A 20 1.31 5.23 17.39
N HIS A 21 1.04 4.04 17.95
CA HIS A 21 -0.33 3.58 18.18
C HIS A 21 -0.41 2.86 19.53
N ASN A 22 -1.31 3.33 20.40
CA ASN A 22 -1.55 2.73 21.71
C ASN A 22 -2.12 1.30 21.53
N ASN A 23 -1.37 0.31 22.02
CA ASN A 23 -1.81 -1.06 22.28
C ASN A 23 -2.48 -1.85 21.14
N SER A 24 -1.76 -2.05 20.04
CA SER A 24 -1.98 -3.26 19.22
C SER A 24 -0.66 -3.87 18.75
N ARG A 25 -0.30 -5.00 19.37
CA ARG A 25 0.79 -5.88 18.98
C ARG A 25 0.40 -6.54 17.65
N PHE A 26 0.80 -5.98 16.52
CA PHE A 26 0.63 -6.63 15.22
C PHE A 26 1.76 -7.63 14.99
N THR A 27 1.46 -8.92 15.06
CA THR A 27 2.31 -9.98 14.51
C THR A 27 1.93 -10.18 13.05
N VAL A 28 2.73 -9.67 12.11
CA VAL A 28 2.67 -10.15 10.72
C VAL A 28 3.27 -11.55 10.75
N SER A 29 2.44 -12.59 10.95
CA SER A 29 2.93 -13.96 10.81
C SER A 29 3.07 -14.25 9.32
N SER A 30 4.32 -14.22 8.87
CA SER A 30 4.78 -14.40 7.49
C SER A 30 4.45 -15.74 6.82
N ARG A 31 3.59 -16.58 7.40
CA ARG A 31 3.31 -17.94 6.89
C ARG A 31 2.30 -17.99 5.73
N LEU A 32 1.64 -16.89 5.40
CA LEU A 32 0.83 -16.73 4.19
C LEU A 32 1.40 -15.67 3.25
N ILE A 33 2.68 -15.31 3.38
CA ILE A 33 3.32 -14.41 2.40
C ILE A 33 3.53 -15.23 1.12
N PRO A 34 2.86 -14.90 0.00
CA PRO A 34 2.98 -15.67 -1.23
C PRO A 34 4.39 -15.57 -1.81
N LYS A 35 4.81 -16.59 -2.55
CA LYS A 35 6.14 -16.69 -3.16
C LYS A 35 6.41 -15.50 -4.11
N LYS A 36 7.64 -14.98 -4.12
CA LYS A 36 8.14 -14.05 -5.16
C LYS A 36 7.80 -14.63 -6.55
N GLY A 37 7.00 -13.92 -7.35
CA GLY A 37 6.70 -14.27 -8.74
C GLY A 37 5.21 -14.42 -9.11
N THR A 38 4.28 -14.41 -8.15
CA THR A 38 2.82 -14.39 -8.43
C THR A 38 2.24 -12.98 -8.59
N TRP A 39 2.99 -11.95 -8.17
CA TRP A 39 2.51 -10.57 -8.11
C TRP A 39 3.33 -9.67 -9.02
N VAL A 40 2.67 -8.80 -9.77
CA VAL A 40 3.35 -7.95 -10.75
C VAL A 40 3.98 -6.73 -10.10
N ASN A 41 3.42 -6.17 -9.00
CA ASN A 41 3.95 -4.93 -8.39
C ASN A 41 3.52 -4.71 -6.92
N GLN A 42 4.13 -5.42 -5.96
CA GLN A 42 3.72 -5.33 -4.54
C GLN A 42 3.89 -3.94 -3.87
N TRP A 43 4.73 -3.06 -4.46
CA TRP A 43 5.07 -1.74 -3.91
C TRP A 43 4.60 -0.57 -4.79
N ARG A 44 3.92 -0.83 -5.90
CA ARG A 44 3.48 0.22 -6.84
C ARG A 44 2.03 -0.01 -7.24
N ALA A 45 1.27 1.07 -7.35
CA ALA A 45 -0.14 1.05 -7.69
C ALA A 45 -0.44 0.78 -9.18
N VAL A 46 0.55 0.31 -9.96
CA VAL A 46 0.39 0.01 -11.39
C VAL A 46 0.37 -1.50 -11.65
N PRO A 47 -0.48 -2.00 -12.57
CA PRO A 47 -0.52 -3.42 -12.91
C PRO A 47 0.73 -3.88 -13.67
N TYR A 48 1.41 -2.98 -14.39
CA TYR A 48 2.57 -3.31 -15.22
C TYR A 48 3.73 -2.34 -14.97
N LEU A 49 4.95 -2.84 -15.12
CA LEU A 49 6.16 -2.04 -15.15
C LEU A 49 6.76 -2.13 -16.55
N TYR A 50 6.96 -0.99 -17.20
CA TYR A 50 7.66 -0.92 -18.48
C TYR A 50 9.15 -0.74 -18.22
N GLN A 51 9.95 -1.71 -18.65
CA GLN A 51 11.40 -1.64 -18.70
C GLN A 51 11.83 -2.08 -20.10
N TRP A 52 12.79 -1.37 -20.68
CA TRP A 52 13.31 -1.67 -22.01
C TRP A 52 14.80 -1.96 -21.94
N SER A 53 15.26 -2.83 -22.83
CA SER A 53 16.69 -2.97 -23.13
C SER A 53 17.20 -1.74 -23.89
N ARG A 54 18.53 -1.55 -23.94
CA ARG A 54 19.15 -0.45 -24.70
C ARG A 54 18.81 -0.51 -26.20
N GLU A 55 18.61 -1.71 -26.73
CA GLU A 55 18.27 -1.94 -28.13
C GLU A 55 16.81 -1.57 -28.41
N GLU A 56 15.90 -2.03 -27.55
CA GLU A 56 14.47 -1.70 -27.61
C GLU A 56 14.24 -0.19 -27.46
N GLU A 57 14.96 0.46 -26.56
CA GLU A 57 14.87 1.91 -26.38
C GLU A 57 15.28 2.67 -27.65
N LYS A 58 16.18 2.13 -28.47
CA LYS A 58 16.57 2.75 -29.76
C LYS A 58 15.53 2.53 -30.85
N ILE A 59 14.90 1.35 -30.87
CA ILE A 59 13.96 0.93 -31.93
C ILE A 59 12.55 1.51 -31.69
N LEU A 60 12.12 1.59 -30.44
CA LEU A 60 10.77 2.02 -30.10
C LEU A 60 10.54 3.48 -30.50
N PRO A 61 9.33 3.84 -30.97
CA PRO A 61 8.98 5.24 -31.21
C PRO A 61 8.95 6.06 -29.93
N ASP A 62 9.32 7.34 -30.01
CA ASP A 62 9.40 8.20 -28.83
C ASP A 62 8.04 8.47 -28.18
N HIS A 63 6.97 8.59 -28.98
CA HIS A 63 5.62 8.80 -28.46
C HIS A 63 5.12 7.61 -27.63
N TYR A 64 5.50 6.39 -28.01
CA TYR A 64 5.16 5.18 -27.24
C TYR A 64 5.89 5.20 -25.89
N LYS A 65 7.19 5.53 -25.89
CA LYS A 65 7.97 5.64 -24.65
C LYS A 65 7.41 6.69 -23.71
N ALA A 66 7.03 7.86 -24.26
CA ALA A 66 6.44 8.94 -23.49
C ALA A 66 5.15 8.47 -22.78
N LYS A 67 4.27 7.77 -23.51
CA LYS A 67 3.03 7.23 -22.94
C LYS A 67 3.27 6.16 -21.86
N CYS A 68 4.24 5.27 -22.04
CA CYS A 68 4.60 4.29 -21.01
C CYS A 68 5.19 4.94 -19.75
N ARG A 69 6.03 5.97 -19.92
CA ARG A 69 6.58 6.75 -18.79
C ARG A 69 5.47 7.50 -18.08
N GLU A 70 4.58 8.17 -18.81
CA GLU A 70 3.40 8.84 -18.27
C GLU A 70 2.55 7.86 -17.45
N PHE A 71 2.25 6.67 -17.99
CA PHE A 71 1.49 5.65 -17.30
C PHE A 71 2.15 5.19 -15.97
N MET A 72 3.48 5.11 -15.92
CA MET A 72 4.20 4.72 -14.70
C MET A 72 4.33 5.85 -13.66
N THR A 73 4.29 7.11 -14.09
CA THR A 73 4.48 8.28 -13.21
C THR A 73 3.14 8.88 -12.76
N ARG A 74 2.09 8.75 -13.55
CA ARG A 74 0.76 9.29 -13.25
C ARG A 74 0.19 8.64 -11.99
N GLU A 75 -0.36 9.46 -11.10
CA GLU A 75 -1.10 8.97 -9.95
C GLU A 75 -2.39 8.28 -10.40
N PRO A 76 -2.68 7.08 -9.87
CA PRO A 76 -3.87 6.33 -10.24
C PRO A 76 -5.12 7.05 -9.72
N GLU A 77 -6.23 6.87 -10.44
CA GLU A 77 -7.52 7.36 -9.96
C GLU A 77 -7.94 6.59 -8.70
N PRO A 78 -8.54 7.28 -7.72
CA PRO A 78 -8.92 6.67 -6.46
C PRO A 78 -10.15 5.76 -6.65
N VAL A 79 -9.93 4.45 -6.69
CA VAL A 79 -10.99 3.44 -6.82
C VAL A 79 -11.47 2.93 -5.46
N HIS A 80 -10.53 2.66 -4.54
CA HIS A 80 -10.82 1.97 -3.27
C HIS A 80 -10.79 2.87 -2.04
N TRP A 81 -10.58 4.16 -2.24
CA TRP A 81 -10.52 5.16 -1.17
C TRP A 81 -11.05 6.48 -1.70
N THR A 82 -11.41 7.38 -0.80
CA THR A 82 -11.88 8.72 -1.15
C THR A 82 -10.81 9.73 -0.77
N PRO A 83 -10.31 10.55 -1.71
CA PRO A 83 -9.34 11.58 -1.39
C PRO A 83 -9.98 12.71 -0.62
N ASP A 84 -9.23 13.25 0.34
CA ASP A 84 -9.56 14.50 0.96
C ASP A 84 -9.28 15.65 -0.02
N LEU A 85 -10.28 16.51 -0.23
CA LEU A 85 -10.17 17.69 -1.09
C LEU A 85 -9.41 18.84 -0.41
N ASN A 86 -9.33 18.80 0.92
CA ASN A 86 -8.67 19.83 1.72
C ASN A 86 -7.16 19.62 1.73
N ARG A 87 -6.40 20.69 1.53
CA ARG A 87 -4.93 20.65 1.64
C ARG A 87 -4.44 20.55 3.08
N TYR A 88 -5.27 20.97 4.04
CA TYR A 88 -4.93 21.01 5.45
C TYR A 88 -6.11 20.56 6.29
N ARG A 89 -5.83 19.86 7.39
CA ARG A 89 -6.77 19.53 8.45
C ARG A 89 -6.30 20.15 9.75
N VAL A 90 -7.24 20.54 10.60
CA VAL A 90 -6.92 20.94 11.97
C VAL A 90 -6.96 19.69 12.83
N ASP A 91 -5.94 19.48 13.64
CA ASP A 91 -5.92 18.38 14.58
C ASP A 91 -6.83 18.70 15.78
N GLU A 92 -7.76 17.80 16.11
CA GLU A 92 -8.78 18.06 17.13
C GLU A 92 -8.19 18.20 18.54
N ASP A 93 -7.09 17.50 18.82
CA ASP A 93 -6.44 17.49 20.13
C ASP A 93 -5.50 18.69 20.32
N SER A 94 -4.70 19.04 19.30
CA SER A 94 -3.68 20.08 19.40
C SER A 94 -4.09 21.43 18.81
N GLY A 95 -5.11 21.48 17.95
CA GLY A 95 -5.50 22.69 17.21
C GLY A 95 -4.51 23.09 16.11
N GLU A 96 -3.46 22.30 15.86
CA GLU A 96 -2.46 22.61 14.84
C GLU A 96 -2.98 22.31 13.42
N ARG A 97 -2.56 23.13 12.46
CA ARG A 97 -2.91 22.97 11.04
C ARG A 97 -1.92 22.04 10.36
N LEU A 98 -2.32 20.79 10.12
CA LEU A 98 -1.51 19.75 9.48
C LEU A 98 -1.83 19.62 7.99
N PRO A 99 -0.83 19.43 7.10
CA PRO A 99 -1.09 19.12 5.70
C PRO A 99 -1.73 17.74 5.57
N VAL A 100 -2.72 17.63 4.70
CA VAL A 100 -3.36 16.34 4.38
C VAL A 100 -2.60 15.69 3.24
N VAL A 101 -2.24 14.41 3.42
CA VAL A 101 -1.57 13.61 2.41
C VAL A 101 -2.51 12.49 1.98
N ASN A 102 -2.90 12.55 0.72
CA ASN A 102 -3.72 11.54 0.08
C ASN A 102 -2.84 10.36 -0.35
N ALA A 103 -2.86 9.28 0.43
CA ALA A 103 -2.06 8.09 0.17
C ALA A 103 -2.93 6.96 -0.43
N PRO A 104 -2.61 6.45 -1.63
CA PRO A 104 -3.40 5.39 -2.25
C PRO A 104 -3.26 4.05 -1.49
N ILE A 105 -4.35 3.28 -1.46
CA ILE A 105 -4.34 1.93 -0.89
C ILE A 105 -3.55 0.99 -1.81
N PRO A 106 -2.63 0.15 -1.28
CA PRO A 106 -1.93 -0.83 -2.09
C PRO A 106 -2.90 -1.90 -2.62
N VAL A 107 -2.96 -2.01 -3.94
CA VAL A 107 -3.79 -2.97 -4.68
C VAL A 107 -2.92 -4.02 -5.31
N VAL A 108 -3.37 -5.26 -5.26
CA VAL A 108 -2.67 -6.38 -5.84
C VAL A 108 -3.40 -6.89 -7.08
N TYR A 109 -2.71 -6.87 -8.22
CA TYR A 109 -3.23 -7.31 -9.51
C TYR A 109 -2.74 -8.74 -9.82
N PRO A 110 -3.62 -9.75 -9.78
CA PRO A 110 -3.27 -11.13 -10.11
C PRO A 110 -3.22 -11.31 -11.64
N LYS A 111 -2.50 -12.32 -12.17
CA LYS A 111 -2.34 -12.51 -13.63
C LYS A 111 -3.65 -12.57 -14.41
N GLN A 112 -4.72 -13.04 -13.78
CA GLN A 112 -6.07 -13.13 -14.35
C GLN A 112 -6.65 -11.75 -14.72
N CYS A 113 -6.19 -10.66 -14.08
CA CYS A 113 -6.62 -9.32 -14.44
C CYS A 113 -6.24 -8.94 -15.88
N ASN A 114 -5.21 -9.58 -16.45
CA ASN A 114 -4.76 -9.32 -17.81
C ASN A 114 -5.70 -9.94 -18.87
N ASN A 115 -6.51 -10.93 -18.47
CA ASN A 115 -7.43 -11.62 -19.36
C ASN A 115 -8.83 -10.96 -19.41
N GLY A 116 -9.04 -9.90 -18.63
CA GLY A 116 -10.33 -9.21 -18.54
C GLY A 116 -10.16 -7.72 -18.32
N LEU A 117 -11.28 -7.01 -18.20
CA LEU A 117 -11.30 -5.57 -17.91
C LEU A 117 -11.76 -5.37 -16.47
N TRP A 118 -10.84 -5.02 -15.58
CA TRP A 118 -11.12 -4.83 -14.15
C TRP A 118 -11.33 -3.34 -13.79
N GLY A 119 -11.12 -2.42 -14.72
CA GLY A 119 -11.44 -1.00 -14.52
C GLY A 119 -10.64 -0.31 -13.41
N GLY A 120 -9.47 -0.83 -13.04
CA GLY A 120 -8.65 -0.32 -11.93
C GLY A 120 -8.95 -0.96 -10.58
N GLU A 121 -9.90 -1.88 -10.51
CA GLU A 121 -10.11 -2.71 -9.33
C GLU A 121 -9.04 -3.79 -9.20
N GLY A 122 -8.76 -4.22 -7.97
CA GLY A 122 -7.91 -5.37 -7.70
C GLY A 122 -8.09 -5.90 -6.28
N ILE A 123 -7.19 -6.79 -5.87
CA ILE A 123 -7.28 -7.46 -4.57
C ILE A 123 -6.61 -6.59 -3.50
N ILE A 124 -7.34 -6.24 -2.45
CA ILE A 124 -6.80 -5.52 -1.30
C ILE A 124 -6.54 -6.53 -0.17
N CYS A 125 -5.28 -6.65 0.22
CA CYS A 125 -4.87 -7.47 1.35
C CYS A 125 -4.69 -6.59 2.58
N GLY A 126 -5.66 -6.63 3.49
CA GLY A 126 -5.65 -5.83 4.72
C GLY A 126 -6.24 -6.56 5.92
N TYR A 127 -6.28 -5.86 7.05
CA TYR A 127 -6.92 -6.34 8.27
C TYR A 127 -8.15 -5.50 8.55
N TYR A 128 -9.17 -6.12 9.12
CA TYR A 128 -10.30 -5.41 9.70
C TYR A 128 -10.42 -5.78 11.18
N LYS A 129 -10.80 -4.80 12.00
CA LYS A 129 -11.10 -5.05 13.40
C LYS A 129 -12.51 -5.63 13.50
N LYS A 130 -12.63 -6.87 13.97
CA LYS A 130 -13.94 -7.44 14.27
C LYS A 130 -14.48 -6.83 15.57
N THR A 131 -15.63 -6.16 15.48
CA THR A 131 -16.36 -5.71 16.67
C THR A 131 -17.11 -6.91 17.24
N ASP A 132 -16.64 -7.42 18.38
CA ASP A 132 -17.36 -8.44 19.15
C ASP A 132 -18.31 -7.73 20.13
N PRO A 133 -19.64 -7.83 19.95
CA PRO A 133 -20.60 -7.16 20.83
C PRO A 133 -20.44 -7.58 22.30
N LYS A 134 -19.97 -8.80 22.58
CA LYS A 134 -19.75 -9.29 23.95
C LYS A 134 -18.52 -8.70 24.64
N ARG A 135 -17.60 -8.10 23.86
CA ARG A 135 -16.38 -7.45 24.37
C ARG A 135 -16.45 -5.93 24.33
N LYS A 136 -17.57 -5.36 23.87
CA LYS A 136 -17.74 -3.92 23.69
C LYS A 136 -17.63 -3.14 25.01
N ASP A 137 -18.10 -3.73 26.10
CA ASP A 137 -18.21 -3.07 27.41
C ASP A 137 -17.01 -3.33 28.35
N LYS A 138 -15.99 -4.04 27.88
CA LYS A 138 -14.77 -4.24 28.67
C LYS A 138 -13.84 -3.05 28.47
N LEU A 139 -13.57 -2.31 29.55
CA LEU A 139 -12.58 -1.24 29.58
C LEU A 139 -11.22 -1.75 29.05
N PRO A 140 -10.47 -0.93 28.30
CA PRO A 140 -9.11 -1.28 27.90
C PRO A 140 -8.23 -1.33 29.15
N THR A 141 -7.95 -2.54 29.65
CA THR A 141 -6.90 -2.81 30.65
C THR A 141 -5.52 -2.47 30.12
#